data_AF-X0TCE0-F1
#
_entry.id   AF-X0TCE0-F1
#
_cell.length_a   1.000
_cell.length_b   1.000
_cell.length_c   1.000
_cell.angle_alpha   90.00
_cell.angle_beta   90.00
_cell.angle_gamma   90.00
#
_symmetry.space_group_name_H-M   'P 1'
#
loop_
_entity.id
_entity.type
_entity.pdbx_description
1 polymer ?
#
loop_
_entity_poly.entity_id
_entity_poly.type
_entity_poly.pdbx_seq_one_letter_code
_entity_poly.pdbx_strand_id
1 'polypeptide(L)'
;MELDEALKPKNSHWTAAVEQTGDYSDLAPAVILDVDETVLDNSFFEARRVKSGEVFRPDAWNAWVREEQAPPVPGALEFATYAEERGVRIFYVSNRTRDVEDATRRNLHKLGFPVDPDGGNILSKGERAEWRSDKRSRREFVGRGHRILLIVGDDFNDFLSGSELPPEQRVALARHYRGHWGVKWILIPNTFYGRWERSLYAYDTALPRPDILRRKYQALETRE
;
A
#
# COMPACT_ATOMS: atom_id res chain seq x y z
N MET A 1 8.66 1.45 19.57
CA MET A 1 8.28 1.67 18.16
C MET A 1 7.10 2.64 18.13
N GLU A 2 6.83 3.36 17.03
CA GLU A 2 5.68 4.29 16.93
C GLU A 2 4.34 3.62 17.26
N LEU A 3 4.21 2.32 16.95
CA LEU A 3 3.05 1.51 17.37
C LEU A 3 2.83 1.53 18.89
N ASP A 4 3.90 1.37 19.69
CA ASP A 4 3.79 1.38 21.15
C ASP A 4 3.42 2.76 21.68
N GLU A 5 3.93 3.84 21.05
CA GLU A 5 3.52 5.19 21.38
C GLU A 5 2.03 5.39 21.08
N ALA A 6 1.58 4.99 19.89
CA ALA A 6 0.18 5.11 19.47
C ALA A 6 -0.80 4.33 20.37
N LEU A 7 -0.34 3.26 21.02
CA LEU A 7 -1.13 2.45 21.95
C LEU A 7 -1.30 3.06 23.35
N LYS A 8 -0.47 4.04 23.73
CA LYS A 8 -0.54 4.62 25.08
C LYS A 8 -1.89 5.30 25.32
N PRO A 9 -2.50 5.18 26.51
CA PRO A 9 -3.79 5.82 26.81
C PRO A 9 -3.82 7.34 26.57
N LYS A 10 -2.71 8.03 26.83
CA LYS A 10 -2.56 9.48 26.57
C LYS A 10 -2.68 9.85 25.08
N ASN A 11 -2.50 8.89 24.18
CA ASN A 11 -2.56 9.04 22.74
C ASN A 11 -3.87 8.46 22.17
N SER A 12 -4.95 8.48 22.95
CA SER A 12 -6.24 7.93 22.53
C SER A 12 -6.84 8.60 21.28
N HIS A 13 -6.47 9.86 21.02
CA HIS A 13 -6.81 10.63 19.81
C HIS A 13 -5.84 10.38 18.64
N TRP A 14 -5.00 9.36 18.70
CA TRP A 14 -4.10 9.02 17.61
C TRP A 14 -4.84 8.31 16.48
N THR A 15 -4.76 8.87 15.27
CA THR A 15 -5.08 8.15 14.03
C THR A 15 -4.10 8.50 12.92
N ALA A 16 -3.81 7.52 12.08
CA ALA A 16 -3.06 7.65 10.83
C ALA A 16 -3.96 7.91 9.62
N ALA A 17 -5.27 7.65 9.70
CA ALA A 17 -6.20 7.91 8.61
C ALA A 17 -6.76 9.34 8.71
N VAL A 18 -6.47 10.19 7.72
CA VAL A 18 -6.91 11.60 7.71
C VAL A 18 -8.42 11.74 7.55
N GLU A 19 -9.05 10.72 6.97
CA GLU A 19 -10.50 10.57 6.84
C GLU A 19 -11.19 10.14 8.15
N GLN A 20 -10.45 9.66 9.15
CA GLN A 20 -11.04 9.19 10.41
C GLN A 20 -11.30 10.39 11.33
N THR A 21 -12.49 10.97 11.18
CA THR A 21 -12.99 12.09 11.99
C THR A 21 -14.04 11.61 12.99
N GLY A 22 -14.10 12.23 14.17
CA GLY A 22 -15.06 11.90 15.22
C GLY A 22 -14.41 11.18 16.40
N ASP A 23 -15.22 10.44 17.16
CA ASP A 23 -14.73 9.68 18.30
C ASP A 23 -14.34 8.25 17.88
N TYR A 24 -13.04 7.98 17.95
CA TYR A 24 -12.44 6.69 17.69
C TYR A 24 -11.56 6.21 18.85
N SER A 25 -11.58 6.90 20.00
CA SER A 25 -10.65 6.58 21.10
C SER A 25 -10.90 5.22 21.73
N ASP A 26 -12.16 4.76 21.68
CA ASP A 26 -12.61 3.50 22.26
C ASP A 26 -12.67 2.34 21.24
N LEU A 27 -12.36 2.62 19.96
CA LEU A 27 -12.32 1.58 18.94
C LEU A 27 -11.07 0.69 19.11
N ALA A 28 -11.22 -0.58 18.74
CA ALA A 28 -10.10 -1.53 18.74
C ALA A 28 -8.96 -1.03 17.83
N PRO A 29 -7.69 -1.16 18.23
CA PRO A 29 -6.57 -0.67 17.43
C PRO A 29 -6.35 -1.53 16.18
N ALA A 30 -5.99 -0.86 15.09
CA ALA A 30 -5.62 -1.53 13.84
C ALA A 30 -4.42 -0.87 13.15
N VAL A 31 -3.73 -1.64 12.31
CA VAL A 31 -2.74 -1.15 11.35
C VAL A 31 -3.21 -1.52 9.94
N ILE A 32 -3.00 -0.61 9.00
CA ILE A 32 -3.22 -0.87 7.57
C ILE A 32 -1.86 -1.08 6.91
N LEU A 33 -1.74 -2.20 6.19
CA LEU A 33 -0.60 -2.51 5.34
C LEU A 33 -1.07 -2.56 3.89
N ASP A 34 -0.35 -1.90 2.97
CA ASP A 34 -0.38 -2.35 1.58
C ASP A 34 0.27 -3.75 1.44
N VAL A 35 0.01 -4.44 0.33
CA VAL A 35 0.55 -5.76 0.06
C VAL A 35 1.78 -5.72 -0.85
N ASP A 36 1.71 -5.10 -2.03
CA ASP A 36 2.74 -5.27 -3.06
C ASP A 36 3.89 -4.29 -2.83
N GLU A 37 5.13 -4.76 -2.72
CA GLU A 37 6.32 -3.96 -2.35
C GLU A 37 6.29 -3.38 -0.93
N THR A 38 5.25 -3.70 -0.16
CA THR A 38 5.12 -3.36 1.27
C THR A 38 5.21 -4.59 2.16
N VAL A 39 4.44 -5.64 1.86
CA VAL A 39 4.43 -6.92 2.61
C VAL A 39 5.01 -8.05 1.77
N LEU A 40 4.68 -8.11 0.49
CA LEU A 40 5.15 -9.10 -0.47
C LEU A 40 6.09 -8.44 -1.48
N ASP A 41 7.27 -9.03 -1.65
CA ASP A 41 8.25 -8.60 -2.64
C ASP A 41 7.96 -9.23 -4.00
N ASN A 42 7.54 -8.41 -4.96
CA ASN A 42 7.26 -8.82 -6.33
C ASN A 42 8.38 -8.41 -7.29
N SER A 43 9.56 -8.02 -6.80
CA SER A 43 10.72 -7.70 -7.64
C SER A 43 11.11 -8.86 -8.57
N PHE A 44 10.80 -10.10 -8.20
CA PHE A 44 10.98 -11.29 -9.03
C PHE A 44 10.10 -11.27 -10.29
N PHE A 45 8.87 -10.76 -10.21
CA PHE A 45 8.02 -10.54 -11.38
C PHE A 45 8.61 -9.47 -12.29
N GLU A 46 9.06 -8.35 -11.72
CA GLU A 46 9.72 -7.29 -12.49
C GLU A 46 11.02 -7.79 -13.15
N ALA A 47 11.81 -8.62 -12.46
CA ALA A 47 13.00 -9.26 -13.04
C ALA A 47 12.66 -10.19 -14.21
N ARG A 48 11.57 -10.97 -14.12
CA ARG A 48 11.08 -11.79 -15.24
C ARG A 48 10.70 -10.92 -16.44
N ARG A 49 9.99 -9.82 -16.20
CA ARG A 49 9.60 -8.86 -17.24
C ARG A 49 10.81 -8.20 -17.91
N VAL A 50 11.81 -7.80 -17.14
CA VAL A 50 13.07 -7.23 -17.69
C VAL A 50 13.77 -8.26 -18.57
N LYS A 51 13.87 -9.52 -18.13
CA LYS A 51 14.49 -10.61 -18.91
C LYS A 51 13.73 -10.93 -20.20
N SER A 52 12.40 -10.90 -20.18
CA SER A 52 11.57 -11.17 -21.37
C SER A 52 11.40 -9.95 -22.29
N GLY A 53 11.75 -8.75 -21.82
CA GLY A 53 11.50 -7.50 -22.55
C GLY A 53 10.01 -7.10 -22.60
N GLU A 54 9.17 -7.75 -21.79
CA GLU A 54 7.73 -7.55 -21.79
C GLU A 54 7.29 -6.33 -20.96
N VAL A 55 6.25 -5.66 -21.46
CA VAL A 55 5.54 -4.61 -20.71
C VAL A 55 4.58 -5.23 -19.70
N PHE A 56 4.16 -4.45 -18.70
CA PHE A 56 3.18 -4.90 -17.72
C PHE A 56 1.88 -5.33 -18.40
N ARG A 57 1.36 -6.50 -18.02
CA ARG A 57 0.04 -6.97 -18.44
C ARG A 57 -0.70 -7.55 -17.24
N PRO A 58 -2.00 -7.21 -17.04
CA PRO A 58 -2.79 -7.75 -15.95
C PRO A 58 -2.81 -9.28 -15.88
N ASP A 59 -2.93 -9.97 -17.02
CA ASP A 59 -2.99 -11.44 -17.02
C ASP A 59 -1.69 -12.11 -16.56
N ALA A 60 -0.54 -11.54 -16.97
CA ALA A 60 0.77 -12.03 -16.53
C ALA A 60 1.01 -11.75 -15.04
N TRP A 61 0.56 -10.58 -14.57
CA TRP A 61 0.57 -10.25 -13.14
C TRP A 61 -0.31 -11.21 -12.33
N ASN A 62 -1.55 -11.45 -12.76
CA ASN A 62 -2.45 -12.35 -12.06
C ASN A 62 -1.94 -13.80 -12.10
N ALA A 63 -1.22 -14.20 -13.15
CA ALA A 63 -0.51 -15.48 -13.18
C ALA A 63 0.59 -15.53 -12.10
N TRP A 64 1.44 -14.50 -11.99
CA TRP A 64 2.45 -14.40 -10.93
C TRP A 64 1.84 -14.47 -9.53
N VAL A 65 0.77 -13.72 -9.26
CA VAL A 65 0.09 -13.75 -7.96
C VAL A 65 -0.40 -15.16 -7.61
N ARG A 66 -0.93 -15.90 -8.60
CA ARG A 66 -1.39 -17.29 -8.44
C ARG A 66 -0.27 -18.32 -8.24
N GLU A 67 0.99 -17.95 -8.53
CA GLU A 67 2.13 -18.81 -8.17
C GLU A 67 2.33 -18.84 -6.65
N GLU A 68 1.93 -17.79 -5.93
CA GLU A 68 2.03 -17.70 -4.46
C GLU A 68 3.48 -17.84 -3.97
N GLN A 69 4.42 -17.29 -4.73
CA GLN A 69 5.87 -17.38 -4.49
C GLN A 69 6.51 -16.03 -4.14
N ALA A 70 5.73 -14.96 -3.97
CA ALA A 70 6.29 -13.68 -3.53
C ALA A 70 6.81 -13.83 -2.09
N PRO A 71 8.12 -13.62 -1.82
CA PRO A 71 8.66 -13.65 -0.47
C PRO A 71 8.22 -12.42 0.34
N PRO A 72 8.39 -12.42 1.67
CA PRO A 72 8.09 -11.26 2.47
C PRO A 72 9.11 -10.14 2.20
N VAL A 73 8.64 -8.89 2.21
CA VAL A 73 9.51 -7.73 2.35
C VAL A 73 10.20 -7.81 3.73
N PRO A 74 11.53 -7.58 3.83
CA PRO A 74 12.24 -7.72 5.10
C PRO A 74 11.63 -6.88 6.24
N GLY A 75 11.40 -7.51 7.39
CA GLY A 75 10.80 -6.86 8.57
C GLY A 75 9.28 -6.81 8.58
N ALA A 76 8.61 -7.09 7.45
CA ALA A 76 7.15 -7.00 7.37
C ALA A 76 6.44 -8.06 8.23
N LEU A 77 6.94 -9.31 8.21
CA LEU A 77 6.39 -10.39 9.02
C LEU A 77 6.60 -10.12 10.52
N GLU A 78 7.83 -9.75 10.89
CA GLU A 78 8.18 -9.43 12.27
C GLU A 78 7.32 -8.29 12.82
N PHE A 79 7.08 -7.26 12.02
CA PHE A 79 6.19 -6.16 12.39
C PHE A 79 4.74 -6.61 12.54
N ALA A 80 4.21 -7.39 11.58
CA ALA A 80 2.82 -7.85 11.61
C ALA A 80 2.54 -8.74 12.83
N THR A 81 3.43 -9.70 13.12
CA THR A 81 3.36 -10.55 14.31
C THR A 81 3.47 -9.72 15.59
N TYR A 82 4.43 -8.79 15.65
CA TYR A 82 4.61 -7.92 16.82
C TYR A 82 3.36 -7.09 17.15
N ALA A 83 2.66 -6.61 16.13
CA ALA A 83 1.43 -5.85 16.26
C ALA A 83 0.26 -6.74 16.72
N GLU A 84 0.12 -7.93 16.13
CA GLU A 84 -0.89 -8.92 16.55
C GLU A 84 -0.72 -9.32 18.03
N GLU A 85 0.51 -9.56 18.49
CA GLU A 85 0.84 -9.87 19.89
C GLU A 85 0.43 -8.76 20.87
N ARG A 86 0.25 -7.53 20.39
CA ARG A 86 -0.23 -6.36 21.16
C ARG A 86 -1.74 -6.13 21.05
N GLY A 87 -2.46 -7.08 20.45
CA GLY A 87 -3.89 -6.96 20.20
C GLY A 87 -4.23 -5.94 19.11
N VAL A 88 -3.29 -5.61 18.23
CA VAL A 88 -3.53 -4.72 17.09
C VAL A 88 -3.87 -5.56 15.88
N ARG A 89 -5.06 -5.33 15.32
CA ARG A 89 -5.51 -6.06 14.13
C ARG A 89 -4.80 -5.53 12.88
N ILE A 90 -4.29 -6.44 12.05
CA ILE A 90 -3.70 -6.10 10.76
C ILE A 90 -4.78 -6.14 9.68
N PHE A 91 -4.86 -5.11 8.85
CA PHE A 91 -5.65 -5.07 7.62
C PHE A 91 -4.75 -4.90 6.40
N TYR A 92 -4.88 -5.77 5.41
CA TYR A 92 -4.18 -5.70 4.13
C TYR A 92 -5.05 -5.00 3.10
N VAL A 93 -4.74 -3.74 2.76
CA VAL A 93 -5.51 -2.94 1.79
C VAL A 93 -4.75 -2.87 0.48
N SER A 94 -5.12 -3.71 -0.50
CA SER A 94 -4.33 -3.93 -1.72
C SER A 94 -5.09 -3.62 -3.01
N ASN A 95 -4.39 -3.16 -4.04
CA ASN A 95 -4.95 -3.00 -5.38
C ASN A 95 -4.88 -4.26 -6.26
N ARG A 96 -4.43 -5.40 -5.71
CA ARG A 96 -4.78 -6.72 -6.23
C ARG A 96 -6.29 -6.83 -6.35
N THR A 97 -6.73 -7.45 -7.42
CA THR A 97 -8.16 -7.60 -7.73
C THR A 97 -8.73 -8.81 -7.00
N ARG A 98 -10.05 -8.77 -6.77
CA ARG A 98 -10.80 -9.86 -6.13
C ARG A 98 -10.50 -11.25 -6.71
N ASP A 99 -10.28 -11.38 -8.02
CA ASP A 99 -10.01 -12.66 -8.70
C ASP A 99 -8.67 -13.34 -8.32
N VAL A 100 -7.79 -12.63 -7.61
CA VAL A 100 -6.52 -13.15 -7.08
C VAL A 100 -6.38 -12.99 -5.56
N GLU A 101 -7.46 -12.62 -4.88
CA GLU A 101 -7.49 -12.47 -3.42
C GLU A 101 -7.17 -13.78 -2.71
N ASP A 102 -7.77 -14.88 -3.16
CA ASP A 102 -7.54 -16.21 -2.58
C ASP A 102 -6.08 -16.65 -2.68
N ALA A 103 -5.41 -16.35 -3.79
CA ALA A 103 -3.98 -16.63 -3.94
C ALA A 103 -3.15 -15.74 -3.02
N THR A 104 -3.52 -14.46 -2.89
CA THR A 104 -2.87 -13.52 -1.97
C THR A 104 -2.98 -14.00 -0.52
N ARG A 105 -4.18 -14.42 -0.09
CA ARG A 105 -4.45 -15.00 1.22
C ARG A 105 -3.56 -16.21 1.49
N ARG A 106 -3.47 -17.15 0.54
CA ARG A 106 -2.62 -18.33 0.68
C ARG A 106 -1.14 -17.98 0.72
N ASN A 107 -0.68 -17.02 -0.07
CA ASN A 107 0.72 -16.57 -0.03
C ASN A 107 1.05 -15.98 1.34
N LEU A 108 0.21 -15.09 1.88
CA LEU A 108 0.41 -14.49 3.21
C LEU A 108 0.39 -15.56 4.32
N HIS A 109 -0.60 -16.46 4.28
CA HIS A 109 -0.72 -17.55 5.24
C HIS A 109 0.49 -18.51 5.21
N LYS A 110 0.99 -18.88 4.02
CA LYS A 110 2.19 -19.73 3.88
C LYS A 110 3.43 -19.10 4.52
N LEU A 111 3.50 -17.77 4.51
CA LEU A 111 4.60 -17.01 5.10
C LEU A 111 4.41 -16.72 6.60
N GLY A 112 3.28 -17.11 7.19
CA GLY A 112 3.01 -16.94 8.62
C GLY A 112 2.45 -15.57 9.00
N PHE A 113 1.99 -14.76 8.03
CA PHE A 113 1.36 -13.48 8.34
C PHE A 113 0.02 -13.66 9.08
N PRO A 114 -0.33 -12.75 10.00
CA PRO A 114 -1.64 -12.69 10.64
C PRO A 114 -2.76 -12.51 9.61
N VAL A 115 -3.54 -13.54 9.34
CA VAL A 115 -4.63 -13.53 8.36
C VAL A 115 -5.85 -14.17 9.01
N ASP A 116 -6.99 -13.49 8.93
CA ASP A 116 -8.23 -14.02 9.50
C ASP A 116 -8.61 -15.34 8.78
N PRO A 117 -9.17 -16.34 9.48
CA PRO A 117 -9.53 -17.63 8.87
C PRO A 117 -10.43 -17.50 7.64
N ASP A 118 -11.33 -16.52 7.64
CA ASP A 118 -12.23 -16.19 6.53
C ASP A 118 -11.63 -15.19 5.53
N GLY A 119 -10.44 -14.66 5.79
CA GLY A 119 -9.79 -13.62 4.99
C GLY A 119 -10.35 -12.21 5.19
N GLY A 120 -11.19 -12.00 6.21
CA GLY A 120 -11.91 -10.73 6.44
C GLY A 120 -11.04 -9.50 6.68
N ASN A 121 -9.72 -9.67 6.84
CA ASN A 121 -8.75 -8.60 6.94
C ASN A 121 -7.97 -8.31 5.65
N ILE A 122 -8.28 -8.96 4.52
CA ILE A 122 -7.72 -8.66 3.19
C ILE A 122 -8.79 -7.91 2.39
N LEU A 123 -8.53 -6.65 2.04
CA LEU A 123 -9.48 -5.77 1.38
C LEU A 123 -9.03 -5.46 -0.07
N SER A 124 -9.47 -6.28 -1.02
CA SER A 124 -9.03 -6.20 -2.41
C SER A 124 -9.77 -5.14 -3.22
N LYS A 125 -9.16 -4.70 -4.31
CA LYS A 125 -9.83 -3.84 -5.29
C LYS A 125 -10.94 -4.62 -6.00
N GLY A 126 -12.14 -4.04 -6.01
CA GLY A 126 -13.31 -4.60 -6.67
C GLY A 126 -14.01 -5.72 -5.90
N GLU A 127 -13.60 -6.01 -4.66
CA GLU A 127 -14.33 -6.91 -3.77
C GLU A 127 -15.72 -6.35 -3.45
N ARG A 128 -15.79 -5.03 -3.22
CA ARG A 128 -17.02 -4.23 -3.17
C ARG A 128 -17.04 -3.22 -4.31
N ALA A 129 -18.24 -2.79 -4.71
CA ALA A 129 -18.44 -1.90 -5.85
C ALA A 129 -17.70 -0.57 -5.70
N GLU A 130 -17.68 -0.02 -4.48
CA GLU A 130 -17.03 1.22 -4.11
C GLU A 130 -15.51 1.08 -3.91
N TRP A 131 -14.96 -0.13 -3.83
CA TRP A 131 -13.53 -0.37 -3.61
C TRP A 131 -12.75 -0.32 -4.92
N ARG A 132 -12.48 0.90 -5.38
CA ARG A 132 -11.71 1.19 -6.61
C ARG A 132 -10.21 1.28 -6.31
N SER A 133 -9.40 1.70 -7.30
CA SER A 133 -7.94 1.83 -7.13
C SER A 133 -7.53 2.86 -6.07
N ASP A 134 -8.36 3.87 -5.83
CA ASP A 134 -8.22 4.73 -4.64
C ASP A 134 -8.57 3.92 -3.39
N LYS A 135 -7.70 3.98 -2.38
CA LYS A 135 -7.82 3.15 -1.17
C LYS A 135 -8.65 3.78 -0.05
N ARG A 136 -9.10 5.02 -0.22
CA ARG A 136 -9.87 5.76 0.80
C ARG A 136 -11.08 5.00 1.31
N SER A 137 -11.92 4.47 0.41
CA SER A 137 -13.15 3.76 0.81
C SER A 137 -12.86 2.54 1.70
N ARG A 138 -11.70 1.92 1.52
CA ARG A 138 -11.25 0.76 2.32
C ARG A 138 -10.64 1.20 3.65
N ARG A 139 -9.87 2.29 3.67
CA ARG A 139 -9.41 2.91 4.92
C ARG A 139 -10.59 3.42 5.77
N GLU A 140 -11.59 4.05 5.16
CA GLU A 140 -12.85 4.43 5.81
C GLU A 140 -13.61 3.20 6.34
N PHE A 141 -13.64 2.10 5.59
CA PHE A 141 -14.24 0.84 6.05
C PHE A 141 -13.57 0.32 7.32
N VAL A 142 -12.23 0.28 7.37
CA VAL A 142 -11.47 -0.09 8.58
C VAL A 142 -11.76 0.90 9.71
N GLY A 143 -11.71 2.20 9.42
CA GLY A 143 -11.86 3.29 10.37
C GLY A 143 -13.23 3.37 11.04
N ARG A 144 -14.27 2.74 10.48
CA ARG A 144 -15.59 2.64 11.12
C ARG A 144 -15.61 1.71 12.33
N GLY A 145 -14.74 0.70 12.35
CA GLY A 145 -14.70 -0.30 13.43
C GLY A 145 -13.42 -0.30 14.25
N HIS A 146 -12.37 0.37 13.77
CA HIS A 146 -11.04 0.31 14.37
C HIS A 146 -10.37 1.69 14.38
N ARG A 147 -9.58 1.98 15.40
CA ARG A 147 -8.67 3.13 15.43
C ARG A 147 -7.42 2.79 14.64
N ILE A 148 -7.20 3.48 13.51
CA ILE A 148 -6.08 3.18 12.62
C ILE A 148 -4.81 3.83 13.16
N LEU A 149 -3.93 3.05 13.77
CA LEU A 149 -2.72 3.53 14.41
C LEU A 149 -1.62 3.88 13.41
N LEU A 150 -1.41 3.01 12.42
CA LEU A 150 -0.39 3.19 11.38
C LEU A 150 -0.97 2.82 10.01
N ILE A 151 -0.45 3.47 8.98
CA ILE A 151 -0.58 3.07 7.59
C ILE A 151 0.84 2.82 7.09
N VAL A 152 1.08 1.68 6.47
CA VAL A 152 2.37 1.30 5.86
C VAL A 152 2.14 1.01 4.38
N GLY A 153 2.97 1.57 3.53
CA GLY A 153 2.80 1.44 2.08
C GLY A 153 4.00 1.97 1.31
N ASP A 154 4.05 1.69 0.01
CA ASP A 154 5.08 2.16 -0.91
C ASP A 154 4.58 3.24 -1.89
N ASP A 155 3.26 3.35 -2.05
CA ASP A 155 2.63 4.34 -2.92
C ASP A 155 1.90 5.43 -2.14
N PHE A 156 1.96 6.66 -2.63
CA PHE A 156 1.25 7.80 -2.02
C PHE A 156 -0.25 7.58 -1.85
N ASN A 157 -0.87 6.76 -2.71
CA ASN A 157 -2.28 6.37 -2.64
C ASN A 157 -2.63 5.49 -1.43
N ASP A 158 -1.64 4.87 -0.80
CA ASP A 158 -1.84 4.06 0.41
C ASP A 158 -2.21 4.95 1.59
N PHE A 159 -1.67 6.17 1.61
CA PHE A 159 -1.85 7.15 2.68
C PHE A 159 -2.95 8.16 2.36
N LEU A 160 -3.08 8.57 1.10
CA LEU A 160 -3.95 9.69 0.70
C LEU A 160 -4.79 9.38 -0.55
N SER A 161 -6.04 9.86 -0.52
CA SER A 161 -6.94 9.85 -1.68
C SER A 161 -6.61 10.97 -2.66
N GLY A 162 -7.05 10.83 -3.91
CA GLY A 162 -6.91 11.91 -4.91
C GLY A 162 -5.45 12.23 -5.25
N SER A 163 -4.57 11.24 -5.11
CA SER A 163 -3.13 11.37 -5.30
C SER A 163 -2.67 11.36 -6.77
N GLU A 164 -3.59 11.33 -7.73
CA GLU A 164 -3.29 11.47 -9.17
C GLU A 164 -2.97 12.92 -9.53
N LEU A 165 -1.87 13.40 -8.96
CA LEU A 165 -1.40 14.77 -9.05
C LEU A 165 -0.09 14.84 -9.85
N PRO A 166 0.22 15.98 -10.48
CA PRO A 166 1.54 16.24 -11.02
C PRO A 166 2.67 16.08 -9.97
N PRO A 167 3.91 15.75 -10.39
CA PRO A 167 5.02 15.50 -9.47
C PRO A 167 5.21 16.58 -8.40
N GLU A 168 5.18 17.85 -8.78
CA GLU A 168 5.38 18.98 -7.87
C GLU A 168 4.27 19.10 -6.82
N GLN A 169 3.03 18.79 -7.20
CA GLN A 169 1.88 18.82 -6.29
C GLN A 169 1.91 17.62 -5.34
N ARG A 170 2.36 16.44 -5.80
CA ARG A 170 2.61 15.28 -4.92
C ARG A 170 3.63 15.62 -3.85
N VAL A 171 4.75 16.26 -4.23
CA VAL A 171 5.78 16.72 -3.29
C VAL A 171 5.24 17.78 -2.32
N ALA A 172 4.47 18.76 -2.80
CA ALA A 172 3.85 19.77 -1.95
C ALA A 172 2.89 19.15 -0.92
N LEU A 173 2.08 18.17 -1.34
CA LEU A 173 1.16 17.46 -0.46
C LEU A 173 1.91 16.59 0.56
N ALA A 174 3.00 15.92 0.15
CA ALA A 174 3.86 15.19 1.08
C ALA A 174 4.47 16.11 2.15
N ARG A 175 4.91 17.31 1.76
CA ARG A 175 5.42 18.34 2.69
C ARG A 175 4.35 18.89 3.62
N HIS A 176 3.11 19.04 3.15
CA HIS A 176 1.97 19.43 3.99
C HIS A 176 1.79 18.45 5.16
N TYR A 177 1.90 17.15 4.89
CA TYR A 177 1.81 16.10 5.90
C TYR A 177 3.15 15.68 6.52
N ARG A 178 4.16 16.57 6.54
CA ARG A 178 5.52 16.22 7.02
C ARG A 178 5.58 15.56 8.41
N GLY A 179 4.64 15.89 9.30
CA GLY A 179 4.57 15.30 10.65
C GLY A 179 3.96 13.90 10.72
N HIS A 180 3.47 13.34 9.60
CA HIS A 180 2.93 11.99 9.55
C HIS A 180 4.00 10.97 9.14
N TRP A 181 4.93 11.34 8.26
CA TRP A 181 5.95 10.42 7.75
C TRP A 181 6.91 9.96 8.85
N GLY A 182 7.12 8.64 8.92
CA GLY A 182 7.95 8.00 9.94
C GLY A 182 7.30 7.91 11.33
N VAL A 183 6.08 8.45 11.49
CA VAL A 183 5.35 8.50 12.77
C VAL A 183 4.03 7.72 12.65
N LYS A 184 3.16 8.18 11.76
CA LYS A 184 1.84 7.57 11.45
C LYS A 184 1.85 6.82 10.13
N TRP A 185 2.64 7.32 9.19
CA TRP A 185 2.78 6.82 7.83
C TRP A 185 4.19 6.31 7.64
N ILE A 186 4.32 5.00 7.46
CA ILE A 186 5.62 4.36 7.26
C ILE A 186 5.76 4.04 5.78
N LEU A 187 6.67 4.74 5.11
CA LEU A 187 6.92 4.57 3.69
C LEU A 187 7.96 3.47 3.46
N ILE A 188 7.62 2.50 2.61
CA ILE A 188 8.55 1.49 2.11
C ILE A 188 9.03 1.94 0.71
N PRO A 189 10.35 1.92 0.43
CA PRO A 189 10.84 2.40 -0.86
C PRO A 189 10.54 1.40 -1.99
N ASN A 190 9.76 1.84 -2.99
CA ASN A 190 9.60 1.14 -4.26
C ASN A 190 10.13 2.00 -5.42
N THR A 191 11.21 1.52 -6.06
CA THR A 191 11.84 2.20 -7.20
C THR A 191 11.55 1.53 -8.55
N PHE A 192 10.75 0.46 -8.56
CA PHE A 192 10.45 -0.30 -9.77
C PHE A 192 9.28 0.32 -10.54
N TYR A 193 8.21 0.65 -9.82
CA TYR A 193 6.97 1.18 -10.38
C TYR A 193 6.20 2.00 -9.33
N GLY A 194 5.13 2.67 -9.76
CA GLY A 194 4.20 3.33 -8.85
C GLY A 194 3.49 4.52 -9.50
N ARG A 195 2.61 5.16 -8.75
CA ARG A 195 1.95 6.40 -9.17
C ARG A 195 2.91 7.57 -9.29
N TRP A 196 4.08 7.51 -8.65
CA TRP A 196 5.16 8.48 -8.85
C TRP A 196 5.68 8.43 -10.29
N GLU A 197 5.87 7.24 -10.87
CA GLU A 197 6.28 7.09 -12.27
C GLU A 197 5.17 7.60 -13.20
N ARG A 198 3.92 7.20 -12.92
CA ARG A 198 2.73 7.60 -13.70
C ARG A 198 2.51 9.11 -13.72
N SER A 199 2.87 9.80 -12.65
CA SER A 199 2.75 11.26 -12.57
C SER A 199 3.59 11.98 -13.63
N LEU A 200 4.71 11.39 -14.06
CA LEU A 200 5.58 11.94 -15.11
C LEU A 200 4.91 11.99 -16.49
N TYR A 201 3.87 11.20 -16.68
CA TYR A 201 3.13 11.14 -17.94
C TYR A 201 1.62 11.34 -17.73
N ALA A 202 1.25 12.13 -16.71
CA ALA A 202 -0.12 12.54 -16.42
C ALA A 202 -1.11 11.35 -16.30
N TYR A 203 -0.62 10.21 -15.80
CA TYR A 203 -1.39 8.99 -15.62
C TYR A 203 -1.96 8.38 -16.92
N ASP A 204 -1.52 8.86 -18.08
CA ASP A 204 -1.93 8.32 -19.38
C ASP A 204 -1.20 7.01 -19.69
N THR A 205 -1.81 5.91 -19.27
CA THR A 205 -1.27 4.55 -19.51
C THR A 205 -1.50 4.07 -20.94
N ALA A 206 -2.17 4.83 -21.80
CA ALA A 206 -2.35 4.51 -23.20
C ALA A 206 -1.19 5.01 -24.08
N LEU A 207 -0.29 5.84 -23.54
CA LEU A 207 0.87 6.34 -24.27
C LEU A 207 1.78 5.20 -24.75
N PRO A 208 2.29 5.29 -26.00
CA PRO A 208 3.32 4.40 -26.48
C PRO A 208 4.57 4.45 -25.59
N ARG A 209 5.22 3.30 -25.41
CA ARG A 209 6.44 3.17 -24.59
C ARG A 209 7.53 4.20 -24.94
N PRO A 210 7.82 4.53 -26.22
CA PRO A 210 8.80 5.55 -26.55
C PRO A 210 8.46 6.94 -25.99
N ASP A 211 7.18 7.29 -25.90
CA ASP A 211 6.74 8.58 -25.37
C ASP A 211 6.78 8.63 -23.85
N ILE A 212 6.42 7.54 -23.18
CA ILE A 212 6.64 7.38 -21.73
C ILE A 212 8.13 7.55 -21.43
N LEU A 213 9.00 6.86 -22.18
CA LEU A 213 10.45 6.94 -21.98
C LEU A 213 10.97 8.37 -22.20
N ARG A 214 10.50 9.06 -23.25
CA ARG A 214 10.86 10.46 -23.51
C ARG A 214 10.50 11.37 -22.34
N ARG A 215 9.28 11.23 -21.78
CA ARG A 215 8.85 12.01 -20.61
C ARG A 215 9.69 11.71 -19.36
N LYS A 216 10.05 10.44 -19.14
CA LYS A 216 10.97 10.06 -18.06
C LYS A 216 12.34 10.73 -18.21
N TYR A 217 12.91 10.76 -19.43
CA TYR A 217 14.17 11.46 -19.68
C TYR A 217 14.07 12.98 -19.45
N GLN A 218 12.97 13.61 -19.87
CA GLN A 218 12.74 15.04 -19.66
C GLN A 218 12.61 15.42 -18.18
N ALA A 219 12.23 14.48 -17.31
CA ALA A 219 12.12 14.67 -15.88
C ALA A 219 13.46 14.48 -15.13
N LEU A 220 14.54 14.10 -15.82
CA LEU A 220 15.86 13.99 -15.20
C LEU A 220 16.47 15.37 -14.97
N GLU A 221 16.82 15.65 -13.72
CA GLU A 221 17.58 16.85 -13.34
C GLU A 221 19.07 16.52 -13.33
N THR A 222 19.83 17.06 -14.28
CA THR A 222 21.30 17.03 -14.24
C THR A 222 21.78 18.28 -13.52
N ARG A 223 22.35 18.13 -12.32
CA ARG A 223 23.10 19.22 -11.71
C ARG A 223 24.38 19.42 -12.52
N GLU A 224 24.38 20.41 -13.41
CA GLU A 224 25.59 20.95 -14.03
C GLU A 224 26.37 21.83 -13.05
#